data_AF-A0A957ZBF0-F1
#
_entry.id   AF-A0A957ZBF0-F1
#
_cell.length_a   1.000
_cell.length_b   1.000
_cell.length_c   1.000
_cell.angle_alpha   90.00
_cell.angle_beta   90.00
_cell.angle_gamma   90.00
#
_symmetry.space_group_name_H-M   'P 1'
#
loop_
_entity.id
_entity.type
_entity.pdbx_description
1 polymer ?
#
loop_
_entity_poly.entity_id
_entity_poly.type
_entity_poly.pdbx_seq_one_letter_code
_entity_poly.pdbx_strand_id
1 'polypeptide(L)' 'DTAYPDMAAQITYRLMQDFAENVADLLLHPQPDVATLLAQNVNAYQQATERILGAAPGSLHIFDAAELYEKWFA' A
#
# COMPACT_ATOMS: atom_id res chain seq x y z
N ASP A 1 -6.69 -19.66 -3.67
CA ASP A 1 -6.26 -20.78 -2.81
C ASP A 1 -4.77 -20.64 -2.58
N THR A 2 -4.30 -20.38 -1.36
CA THR A 2 -2.88 -20.13 -1.07
C THR A 2 -2.34 -21.35 -0.33
N ALA A 3 -1.19 -21.90 -0.75
CA ALA A 3 -0.63 -23.11 -0.13
C ALA A 3 -0.25 -22.94 1.37
N TYR A 4 -0.09 -21.70 1.83
CA TYR A 4 0.33 -21.36 3.20
C TYR A 4 -0.42 -20.11 3.70
N PRO A 5 -1.73 -20.21 4.03
CA PRO A 5 -2.59 -19.06 4.30
C PRO A 5 -2.12 -18.20 5.48
N ASP A 6 -1.65 -18.81 6.57
CA ASP A 6 -1.14 -18.08 7.73
C ASP A 6 0.14 -17.29 7.40
N MET A 7 1.00 -17.89 6.58
CA MET A 7 2.26 -17.25 6.18
C MET A 7 1.99 -16.11 5.21
N ALA A 8 1.07 -16.29 4.25
CA ALA A 8 0.62 -15.23 3.36
C ALA A 8 0.01 -14.06 4.15
N ALA A 9 -0.83 -14.33 5.14
CA ALA A 9 -1.39 -13.30 6.01
C ALA A 9 -0.31 -12.51 6.77
N GLN A 10 0.70 -13.20 7.33
CA GLN A 10 1.82 -12.53 8.01
C GLN A 10 2.66 -11.65 7.08
N ILE A 11 2.90 -12.10 5.84
CA ILE A 11 3.65 -11.32 4.85
C ILE A 11 2.83 -10.09 4.44
N THR A 12 1.54 -10.26 4.13
CA THR A 12 0.65 -9.15 3.81
C THR A 12 0.58 -8.14 4.95
N TYR A 13 0.50 -8.61 6.20
CA TYR A 13 0.50 -7.72 7.36
C TYR A 13 1.77 -6.87 7.46
N ARG A 14 2.95 -7.48 7.26
CA ARG A 14 4.22 -6.75 7.26
C ARG A 14 4.31 -5.73 6.12
N LEU A 15 3.80 -6.05 4.93
CA LEU A 15 3.71 -5.09 3.82
C LEU A 15 2.83 -3.90 4.18
N MET A 16 1.71 -4.12 4.87
CA MET A 16 0.84 -3.02 5.30
C MET A 16 1.50 -2.14 6.37
N GLN A 17 2.29 -2.72 7.27
CA GLN A 17 3.08 -1.94 8.24
C GLN A 17 4.13 -1.07 7.54
N ASP A 18 4.90 -1.64 6.61
CA ASP A 18 5.91 -0.94 5.83
C ASP A 18 5.31 0.19 4.98
N PHE A 19 4.12 -0.03 4.39
CA PHE A 19 3.36 1.05 3.75
C PHE A 19 3.01 2.18 4.72
N ALA A 20 2.50 1.85 5.91
CA ALA A 20 2.13 2.85 6.91
C ALA A 20 3.34 3.66 7.39
N GLU A 21 4.50 3.02 7.56
CA GLU A 21 5.77 3.69 7.89
C GLU A 21 6.19 4.67 6.80
N ASN A 22 6.12 4.25 5.53
CA ASN A 22 6.43 5.13 4.40
C ASN A 22 5.47 6.32 4.28
N VAL A 23 4.17 6.13 4.53
CA VAL A 23 3.21 7.24 4.55
C VAL A 23 3.48 8.17 5.73
N ALA A 24 3.80 7.63 6.91
CA ALA A 24 4.17 8.44 8.06
C ALA A 24 5.42 9.28 7.80
N ASP A 25 6.43 8.72 7.13
CA ASP A 25 7.63 9.47 6.74
C ASP A 25 7.29 10.63 5.79
N LEU A 26 6.45 10.40 4.78
CA LEU A 26 5.99 11.47 3.88
C LEU A 26 5.23 12.58 4.61
N LEU A 27 4.46 12.25 5.67
CA LEU A 27 3.75 13.24 6.48
C LEU A 27 4.69 14.08 7.34
N LEU A 28 5.71 13.44 7.92
CA LEU A 28 6.69 14.10 8.79
C LEU A 28 7.73 14.89 7.98
N HIS A 29 8.00 14.47 6.74
CA HIS A 29 8.97 15.06 5.83
C HIS A 29 8.32 15.35 4.46
N PRO A 30 7.50 16.43 4.36
CA PRO A 30 6.76 16.72 3.14
C PRO A 30 7.68 16.92 1.93
N GLN A 31 7.43 16.14 0.89
CA GLN A 31 8.12 16.24 -0.40
C GLN A 31 7.29 17.11 -1.38
N PRO A 32 7.92 17.85 -2.31
CA PRO A 32 7.21 18.66 -3.31
C PRO A 32 6.25 17.85 -4.21
N ASP A 33 6.51 16.56 -4.36
CA ASP A 33 5.81 15.63 -5.27
C ASP A 33 5.04 14.52 -4.52
N VAL A 34 4.65 14.79 -3.27
CA VAL A 34 4.04 13.78 -2.36
C VAL A 34 2.83 13.05 -2.97
N ALA A 35 2.02 13.72 -3.79
CA ALA A 35 0.88 13.10 -4.49
C ALA A 35 1.33 11.98 -5.44
N THR A 36 2.42 12.20 -6.17
CA THR A 36 2.98 11.22 -7.12
C THR A 36 3.62 10.06 -6.36
N LEU A 37 4.39 10.36 -5.31
CA LEU A 37 5.02 9.33 -4.47
C LEU A 37 3.97 8.44 -3.77
N LEU A 38 2.91 9.04 -3.23
CA LEU A 38 1.82 8.30 -2.59
C LEU A 38 1.11 7.37 -3.59
N ALA A 39 0.81 7.85 -4.80
CA ALA A 39 0.20 7.03 -5.83
C ALA A 39 1.09 5.87 -6.29
N GLN A 40 2.41 6.08 -6.38
CA GLN A 40 3.36 5.02 -6.69
C GLN A 40 3.41 3.97 -5.58
N ASN A 41 3.47 4.39 -4.32
CA ASN A 41 3.46 3.50 -3.18
C ASN A 41 2.18 2.66 -3.14
N VAL A 42 1.00 3.29 -3.20
CA VAL A 42 -0.29 2.57 -3.20
C VAL A 42 -0.33 1.49 -4.29
N ASN A 43 0.06 1.82 -5.52
CA ASN A 43 0.09 0.86 -6.61
C ASN A 43 1.07 -0.29 -6.36
N ALA A 44 2.26 0.00 -5.83
CA ALA A 44 3.27 -1.03 -5.56
C ALA A 44 2.82 -2.01 -4.48
N TYR A 45 2.31 -1.52 -3.35
CA TYR A 45 1.83 -2.36 -2.25
C TYR A 45 0.58 -3.15 -2.63
N GLN A 46 -0.33 -2.56 -3.41
CA GLN A 46 -1.49 -3.27 -3.93
C GLN A 46 -1.07 -4.44 -4.82
N GLN A 47 -0.20 -4.20 -5.81
CA GLN A 47 0.29 -5.26 -6.70
C GLN A 47 1.04 -6.36 -5.95
N ALA A 48 1.85 -6.00 -4.94
CA ALA A 48 2.55 -6.97 -4.11
C ALA A 48 1.56 -7.84 -3.34
N THR A 49 0.53 -7.23 -2.75
CA THR A 49 -0.50 -7.93 -1.97
C THR A 49 -1.33 -8.86 -2.87
N GLU A 50 -1.73 -8.40 -4.06
CA GLU A 50 -2.44 -9.22 -5.04
C GLU A 50 -1.62 -10.47 -5.43
N ARG A 51 -0.31 -10.31 -5.67
CA ARG A 51 0.58 -11.44 -5.97
C ARG A 51 0.70 -12.43 -4.83
N ILE A 52 0.82 -11.96 -3.59
CA ILE A 52 0.93 -12.83 -2.41
C ILE A 52 -0.36 -13.63 -2.19
N LEU A 53 -1.51 -12.98 -2.37
CA LEU A 53 -2.81 -13.62 -2.16
C LEU A 53 -3.27 -14.45 -3.37
N GLY A 54 -2.54 -14.41 -4.50
CA GLY A 54 -2.96 -15.03 -5.75
C GLY A 54 -4.23 -14.41 -6.33
N ALA A 55 -4.46 -13.11 -6.06
CA ALA A 55 -5.58 -12.36 -6.57
C ALA A 55 -5.31 -11.86 -8.00
N ALA A 56 -6.38 -11.52 -8.73
CA ALA A 56 -6.23 -10.93 -10.05
C ALA A 56 -5.62 -9.52 -9.95
N PRO A 57 -4.80 -9.08 -10.92
CA PRO A 57 -4.27 -7.72 -10.93
C PRO A 57 -5.40 -6.67 -10.90
N GLY A 58 -5.27 -5.68 -10.02
CA GLY A 58 -6.25 -4.61 -9.84
C GLY A 58 -7.54 -5.02 -9.12
N SER A 59 -7.62 -6.25 -8.59
CA SER A 59 -8.82 -6.72 -7.89
C SER A 59 -8.91 -6.30 -6.42
N LEU A 60 -7.80 -5.85 -5.81
CA LEU A 60 -7.76 -5.48 -4.40
C LEU A 60 -7.62 -3.96 -4.23
N HIS A 61 -8.71 -3.27 -3.90
CA HIS A 61 -8.66 -1.82 -3.61
C HIS A 61 -8.41 -1.58 -2.11
N ILE A 62 -7.16 -1.76 -1.67
CA ILE A 62 -6.80 -1.64 -0.25
C ILE A 62 -6.74 -0.16 0.18
N PHE A 63 -6.16 0.68 -0.67
CA PHE A 63 -6.02 2.11 -0.43
C PHE A 63 -6.36 2.90 -1.70
N ASP A 64 -6.98 4.06 -1.52
CA ASP A 64 -7.17 5.05 -2.58
C ASP A 64 -6.16 6.18 -2.39
N ALA A 65 -5.25 6.36 -3.34
CA ALA A 65 -4.20 7.36 -3.25
C ALA A 65 -4.74 8.80 -3.27
N ALA A 66 -5.83 9.05 -4.00
CA ALA A 66 -6.45 10.37 -4.06
C ALA A 66 -7.14 10.69 -2.73
N GLU A 67 -7.89 9.73 -2.18
CA GLU A 67 -8.55 9.90 -0.88
C GLU A 67 -7.54 10.10 0.25
N LEU A 68 -6.44 9.32 0.27
CA LEU A 68 -5.38 9.47 1.27
C LEU A 68 -4.68 10.83 1.14
N TYR A 69 -4.39 11.27 -0.08
CA TYR A 69 -3.78 12.58 -0.33
C TYR A 69 -4.69 13.70 0.20
N GLU A 70 -5.97 13.69 -0.17
CA GLU A 70 -6.93 14.71 0.25
C GLU A 70 -7.11 14.77 1.77
N LYS A 71 -7.06 13.63 2.46
CA LYS A 71 -7.29 13.59 3.91
C LYS A 71 -6.08 13.98 4.74
N TRP A 72 -4.88 13.62 4.29
CA TRP A 72 -3.69 13.68 5.15
C TRP A 72 -2.62 14.66 4.64
N PHE A 73 -2.65 15.05 3.37
CA PHE A 73 -1.60 15.88 2.74
C PHE A 73 -2.11 17.20 2.14
N ALA A 74 -3.42 17.37 1.95
CA ALA A 74 -4.06 18.59 1.46
C ALA A 74 -4.68 19.42 2.60
#